data_AF-A0A2N9MZC0-F1
#
_entry.id   AF-A0A2N9MZC0-F1
#
_cell.length_a   1.000
_cell.length_b   1.000
_cell.length_c   1.000
_cell.angle_alpha   90.00
_cell.angle_beta   90.00
_cell.angle_gamma   90.00
#
_symmetry.space_group_name_H-M   'P 1'
#
loop_
_entity.id
_entity.type
_entity.pdbx_description
1 polymer ?
#
loop_
_entity_poly.entity_id
_entity_poly.type
_entity_poly.pdbx_seq_one_letter_code
_entity_poly.pdbx_strand_id
1 'polypeptide(L)'
;MLFNFIKVHIHFLDFNKIKIYIHFVKDSRPAWWEALDEEDLQFLKRFLLSSGSLKALCDEYEISYPTLRARLDRLIAKVQAAEDPKVTDAFQLKLQLLVADGKLSPPLARELWKAHRESSEEGKK
;
A
#
# COMPACT_ATOMS: atom_id res chain seq x y z
N MET A 1 24.77 -35.99 -30.20
CA MET A 1 24.61 -36.58 -28.85
C MET A 1 24.43 -35.55 -27.71
N LEU A 2 24.22 -34.25 -27.98
CA LEU A 2 23.94 -33.25 -26.93
C LEU A 2 22.44 -33.00 -26.65
N PHE A 3 21.56 -33.31 -27.62
CA PHE A 3 20.13 -32.98 -27.55
C PHE A 3 19.31 -33.88 -26.61
N ASN A 4 19.74 -35.11 -26.34
CA ASN A 4 19.02 -36.03 -25.44
C ASN A 4 19.28 -35.75 -23.96
N PHE A 5 20.39 -35.08 -23.61
CA PHE A 5 20.73 -34.81 -22.21
C PHE A 5 19.92 -33.65 -21.62
N ILE A 6 19.66 -32.62 -22.45
CA ILE A 6 18.83 -31.46 -22.09
C ILE A 6 17.36 -31.88 -21.88
N LYS A 7 16.88 -32.86 -22.66
CA LYS A 7 15.49 -33.36 -22.58
C LYS A 7 15.19 -34.11 -21.28
N VAL A 8 16.19 -34.74 -20.66
CA VAL A 8 16.03 -35.49 -19.39
C VAL A 8 16.11 -34.57 -18.17
N HIS A 9 16.95 -33.52 -18.21
CA HIS A 9 17.11 -32.60 -17.08
C HIS A 9 15.93 -31.63 -16.88
N ILE A 10 15.15 -31.32 -17.92
CA ILE A 10 13.98 -30.45 -17.80
C ILE A 10 12.79 -31.19 -17.14
N HIS A 11 12.79 -32.52 -17.13
CA HIS A 11 11.72 -33.34 -16.53
C HIS A 11 11.73 -33.34 -14.98
N PHE A 12 12.75 -32.74 -14.35
CA PHE A 12 12.85 -32.55 -12.90
C PHE A 12 12.18 -31.25 -12.41
N LEU A 13 11.90 -30.31 -13.32
CA LEU A 13 11.15 -29.10 -13.02
C LEU A 13 9.67 -29.40 -13.14
N ASP A 14 9.07 -29.84 -12.04
CA ASP A 14 7.62 -29.95 -11.92
C ASP A 14 7.02 -28.53 -11.97
N PHE A 15 6.55 -28.13 -13.15
CA PHE A 15 5.89 -26.85 -13.37
C PHE A 15 4.64 -26.66 -12.50
N ASN A 16 4.06 -27.75 -11.98
CA ASN A 16 2.95 -27.68 -11.03
C ASN A 16 3.45 -27.29 -9.63
N LYS A 17 4.61 -27.82 -9.18
CA LYS A 17 5.28 -27.33 -7.95
C LYS A 17 5.73 -25.89 -8.08
N ILE A 18 6.25 -25.49 -9.25
CA ILE A 18 6.61 -24.09 -9.53
C ILE A 18 5.36 -23.21 -9.53
N LYS A 19 4.25 -23.62 -10.18
CA LYS A 19 2.97 -22.91 -10.12
C LYS A 19 2.43 -22.80 -8.69
N ILE A 20 2.52 -23.85 -7.88
CA ILE A 20 2.11 -23.84 -6.47
C ILE A 20 2.99 -22.88 -5.67
N TYR A 21 4.31 -22.91 -5.86
CA TYR A 21 5.23 -21.94 -5.24
C TYR A 21 4.95 -20.51 -5.68
N ILE A 22 4.66 -20.26 -6.96
CA ILE A 22 4.30 -18.92 -7.45
C ILE A 22 2.94 -18.48 -6.91
N HIS A 23 1.97 -19.39 -6.78
CA HIS A 23 0.65 -19.10 -6.21
C HIS A 23 0.71 -18.85 -4.70
N PHE A 24 1.61 -19.55 -3.98
CA PHE A 24 1.88 -19.39 -2.56
C PHE A 24 2.71 -18.13 -2.27
N VAL A 25 3.72 -17.82 -3.08
CA VAL A 25 4.51 -16.58 -2.98
C VAL A 25 3.74 -15.36 -3.49
N LYS A 26 2.65 -15.57 -4.25
CA LYS A 26 1.58 -14.58 -4.43
C LYS A 26 0.74 -14.45 -3.14
N ASP A 27 1.41 -14.52 -1.99
CA ASP A 27 0.92 -14.03 -0.73
C ASP A 27 0.59 -12.55 -0.94
N SER A 28 -0.72 -12.31 -0.94
CA SER A 28 -1.41 -11.05 -0.98
C SER A 28 -0.63 -10.01 -0.18
N ARG A 29 -0.06 -9.00 -0.86
CA ARG A 29 0.48 -7.86 -0.12
C ARG A 29 -0.66 -7.31 0.75
N PRO A 30 -0.41 -7.06 2.05
CA PRO A 30 -1.42 -6.46 2.91
C PRO A 30 -1.97 -5.18 2.28
N ALA A 31 -3.26 -4.88 2.51
CA ALA A 31 -3.90 -3.72 1.91
C ALA A 31 -3.15 -2.41 2.27
N TRP A 32 -2.64 -2.32 3.49
CA TRP A 32 -1.81 -1.19 3.91
C TRP A 32 -0.53 -1.02 3.08
N TRP A 33 0.06 -2.09 2.55
CA TRP A 33 1.27 -1.99 1.73
C TRP A 33 0.98 -1.34 0.38
N GLU A 34 -0.14 -1.70 -0.25
CA GLU A 34 -0.58 -1.13 -1.53
C GLU A 34 -1.01 0.34 -1.40
N ALA A 35 -1.35 0.79 -0.19
CA ALA A 35 -1.69 2.18 0.09
C ALA A 35 -0.46 3.11 0.14
N LEU A 36 0.74 2.57 0.40
CA LEU A 36 1.97 3.34 0.52
C LEU A 36 2.67 3.48 -0.83
N ASP A 37 3.15 4.69 -1.12
CA ASP A 37 4.00 4.92 -2.30
C ASP A 37 5.47 4.56 -2.03
N GLU A 38 6.32 4.64 -3.05
CA GLU A 38 7.75 4.29 -2.91
C GLU A 38 8.46 5.19 -1.88
N GLU A 39 8.12 6.48 -1.80
CA GLU A 39 8.72 7.40 -0.84
C GLU A 39 8.30 7.09 0.60
N ASP A 40 7.05 6.66 0.79
CA ASP A 40 6.51 6.20 2.04
C ASP A 40 7.26 4.95 2.54
N LEU A 41 7.51 3.98 1.65
CA LEU A 41 8.24 2.75 1.98
C LEU A 41 9.72 3.05 2.28
N GLN A 42 10.36 3.96 1.55
CA GLN A 42 11.73 4.38 1.84
C GLN A 42 11.84 5.09 3.19
N PHE A 43 10.88 5.94 3.53
CA PHE A 43 10.82 6.55 4.86
C PHE A 43 10.66 5.48 5.94
N LEU A 44 9.72 4.54 5.77
CA LEU A 44 9.47 3.48 6.75
C LEU A 44 10.72 2.61 6.96
N LYS A 45 11.45 2.28 5.89
CA LYS A 45 12.71 1.55 5.96
C LYS A 45 13.74 2.30 6.81
N ARG A 46 13.94 3.60 6.57
CA ARG A 46 14.90 4.41 7.33
C ARG A 46 14.46 4.61 8.77
N PHE A 47 13.17 4.79 9.01
CA PHE A 47 12.58 4.82 10.34
C PHE A 47 12.82 3.52 11.12
N LEU A 48 12.67 2.37 10.47
CA LEU A 48 12.99 1.08 11.08
C LEU A 48 14.49 0.96 11.40
N LEU A 49 15.36 1.36 10.47
CA LEU A 49 16.82 1.34 10.67
C LEU A 49 17.28 2.30 11.79
N SER A 50 16.51 3.35 12.07
CA SER A 50 16.73 4.25 13.22
C SER A 50 16.04 3.76 14.51
N SER A 51 15.60 2.50 14.56
CA SER A 51 14.86 1.90 15.69
C SER A 51 13.57 2.67 16.04
N GLY A 52 12.93 3.28 15.05
CA GLY A 52 11.74 4.10 15.22
C GLY A 52 12.02 5.49 15.82
N SER A 53 13.27 5.97 15.80
CA SER A 53 13.61 7.29 16.32
C SER A 53 13.38 8.37 15.27
N LEU A 54 12.31 9.14 15.43
CA LEU A 54 12.09 10.36 14.66
C LEU A 54 13.20 11.39 14.90
N LYS A 55 13.72 11.48 16.12
CA LYS A 55 14.79 12.43 16.46
C LYS A 55 16.07 12.13 15.66
N ALA A 56 16.48 10.87 15.60
CA ALA A 56 17.66 10.47 14.83
C ALA A 56 17.50 10.78 13.33
N LEU A 57 16.28 10.59 12.78
CA LEU A 57 16.00 10.96 11.39
C LEU A 57 15.94 12.47 11.15
N CYS A 58 15.53 13.27 12.15
CA CYS A 58 15.58 14.73 12.05
C CYS A 58 17.02 15.22 11.88
N ASP A 59 17.94 14.62 12.64
CA ASP A 59 19.37 14.93 12.57
C ASP A 59 19.96 14.50 11.21
N GLU A 60 19.56 13.33 10.67
CA GLU A 60 20.02 12.82 9.37
C GLU A 60 19.48 13.64 8.18
N TYR A 61 18.21 14.06 8.23
CA TYR A 61 17.57 14.80 7.15
C TYR A 61 17.70 16.31 7.25
N GLU A 62 18.24 16.82 8.36
CA GLU A 62 18.28 18.26 8.67
C GLU A 62 16.89 18.92 8.63
N ILE A 63 15.86 18.18 9.07
CA ILE A 63 14.46 18.62 9.06
C ILE A 63 13.93 18.74 10.49
N SER A 64 13.02 19.69 10.70
CA SER A 64 12.39 19.88 12.01
C SER A 64 11.55 18.68 12.44
N TYR A 65 11.54 18.40 13.75
CA TYR A 65 10.71 17.35 14.32
C TYR A 65 9.22 17.49 13.96
N PRO A 66 8.58 18.68 14.03
CA PRO A 66 7.19 18.83 13.57
C PRO A 66 6.95 18.39 12.13
N THR A 67 7.87 18.70 11.21
CA THR A 67 7.75 18.32 9.80
C THR A 67 7.82 16.80 9.63
N LEU A 68 8.79 16.15 10.28
CA LEU A 68 8.96 14.71 10.16
C LEU A 68 7.83 13.94 10.87
N ARG A 69 7.34 14.48 11.98
CA ARG A 69 6.19 13.92 12.69
C ARG A 69 4.93 13.97 11.84
N ALA A 70 4.66 15.08 11.16
CA ALA A 70 3.54 15.19 10.23
C ALA A 70 3.61 14.15 9.09
N ARG A 71 4.82 13.86 8.59
CA ARG A 71 5.02 12.77 7.61
C ARG A 71 4.66 11.40 8.17
N LEU A 72 5.09 11.08 9.40
CA LEU A 72 4.71 9.82 10.06
C LEU A 72 3.20 9.75 10.31
N ASP A 73 2.57 10.82 10.77
CA ASP A 73 1.13 10.86 11.04
C ASP A 73 0.32 10.61 9.75
N ARG A 74 0.75 11.16 8.60
CA ARG A 74 0.18 10.84 7.27
C ARG A 74 0.27 9.34 6.97
N LEU A 75 1.41 8.71 7.20
CA LEU A 75 1.59 7.27 6.94
C LEU A 75 0.66 6.42 7.80
N ILE A 76 0.55 6.76 9.08
CA ILE A 76 -0.36 6.09 10.01
C ILE A 76 -1.80 6.21 9.51
N ALA A 77 -2.23 7.40 9.06
CA ALA A 77 -3.57 7.61 8.52
C ALA A 77 -3.83 6.78 7.25
N LYS A 78 -2.83 6.65 6.35
CA LYS A 78 -2.94 5.80 5.15
C LYS A 78 -3.11 4.31 5.52
N VAL A 79 -2.32 3.83 6.47
CA VAL A 79 -2.42 2.44 6.96
C VAL A 79 -3.80 2.20 7.59
N GLN A 80 -4.28 3.12 8.43
CA GLN A 80 -5.59 3.01 9.05
C GLN A 80 -6.74 3.00 8.02
N ALA A 81 -6.67 3.85 6.99
CA ALA A 81 -7.67 3.87 5.93
C ALA A 81 -7.69 2.57 5.12
N ALA A 82 -6.51 2.00 4.83
CA ALA A 82 -6.38 0.77 4.06
C ALA A 82 -6.86 -0.48 4.80
N GLU A 83 -6.77 -0.48 6.13
CA GLU A 83 -7.17 -1.59 6.99
C GLU A 83 -8.55 -1.37 7.65
N ASP A 84 -9.26 -0.29 7.34
CA ASP A 84 -10.59 -0.03 7.91
C ASP A 84 -11.62 -1.01 7.30
N PRO A 85 -12.16 -1.97 8.09
CA PRO A 85 -13.11 -2.95 7.58
C PRO A 85 -14.45 -2.35 7.15
N LYS A 86 -14.73 -1.09 7.52
CA LYS A 86 -15.94 -0.37 7.09
C LYS A 86 -15.81 0.14 5.65
N VAL A 87 -14.58 0.27 5.15
CA VAL A 87 -14.29 0.77 3.80
C VAL A 87 -14.28 -0.41 2.84
N THR A 88 -15.45 -0.68 2.28
CA THR A 88 -15.63 -1.77 1.30
C THR A 88 -15.59 -1.27 -0.13
N ASP A 89 -15.79 0.02 -0.33
CA ASP A 89 -15.84 0.66 -1.63
C ASP A 89 -14.46 1.24 -2.02
N ALA A 90 -14.00 0.91 -3.23
CA ALA A 90 -12.69 1.33 -3.74
C ALA A 90 -12.58 2.84 -3.93
N PHE A 91 -13.68 3.51 -4.28
CA PHE A 91 -13.72 4.97 -4.41
C PHE A 91 -13.65 5.64 -3.03
N GLN A 92 -14.40 5.12 -2.04
CA GLN A 92 -14.29 5.58 -0.65
C GLN A 92 -12.85 5.45 -0.11
N LEU A 93 -12.20 4.31 -0.35
CA LEU A 93 -10.79 4.10 0.03
C LEU A 93 -9.88 5.15 -0.63
N LYS A 94 -10.06 5.40 -1.93
CA LYS A 94 -9.26 6.38 -2.65
C LYS A 94 -9.41 7.79 -2.05
N LEU A 95 -10.62 8.20 -1.69
CA LEU A 95 -10.87 9.48 -1.04
C LEU A 95 -10.16 9.58 0.31
N GLN A 96 -10.22 8.54 1.14
CA GLN A 96 -9.53 8.52 2.43
C GLN A 96 -8.01 8.62 2.29
N LEU A 97 -7.42 7.90 1.33
CA LEU A 97 -5.98 7.99 1.04
C LEU A 97 -5.59 9.39 0.57
N LEU A 98 -6.42 10.06 -0.24
CA LEU A 98 -6.18 11.45 -0.66
C LEU A 98 -6.28 12.45 0.49
N VAL A 99 -7.18 12.20 1.44
CA VAL A 99 -7.29 12.99 2.68
C VAL A 99 -6.05 12.80 3.55
N ALA A 100 -5.60 11.55 3.74
CA ALA A 100 -4.39 11.24 4.49
C ALA A 100 -3.15 11.89 3.84
N ASP A 101 -3.07 11.89 2.51
CA ASP A 101 -2.04 12.58 1.73
C ASP A 101 -2.08 14.12 1.87
N GLY A 102 -3.13 14.70 2.45
CA GLY A 102 -3.35 16.16 2.50
C GLY A 102 -3.74 16.78 1.15
N LYS A 103 -3.98 15.95 0.12
CA LYS A 103 -4.37 16.39 -1.24
C LYS A 103 -5.85 16.73 -1.34
N LEU A 104 -6.65 16.27 -0.38
CA LEU A 104 -8.09 16.48 -0.32
C LEU A 104 -8.53 16.87 1.09
N SER A 105 -9.40 17.87 1.21
CA SER A 105 -9.94 18.24 2.51
C SER A 105 -11.00 17.23 2.97
N PRO A 106 -11.09 16.91 4.28
CA PRO A 106 -12.13 16.01 4.79
C PRO A 106 -13.57 16.44 4.45
N PRO A 107 -13.95 17.74 4.47
CA PRO A 107 -15.28 18.17 4.05
C PRO A 107 -15.58 17.82 2.58
N LEU A 108 -14.65 18.13 1.67
CA LEU A 108 -14.84 17.87 0.25
C LEU A 108 -14.88 16.37 -0.04
N ALA A 109 -14.08 15.56 0.64
CA ALA A 109 -14.14 14.10 0.53
C ALA A 109 -15.53 13.54 0.90
N ARG A 110 -16.17 14.08 1.94
CA ARG A 110 -17.54 13.68 2.33
C ARG A 110 -18.57 14.08 1.29
N GLU A 111 -18.43 15.26 0.71
CA GLU A 111 -19.30 15.74 -0.36
C GLU A 111 -19.21 14.84 -1.61
N LEU A 112 -17.99 14.53 -2.05
CA LEU A 112 -17.74 13.62 -3.18
C LEU A 112 -18.27 12.21 -2.93
N TRP A 113 -18.10 11.69 -1.71
CA TRP A 113 -18.64 10.39 -1.33
C TRP A 113 -20.17 10.35 -1.41
N LYS A 114 -20.84 11.41 -0.94
CA LYS A 114 -22.30 11.54 -0.99
C LYS A 114 -22.78 11.55 -2.45
N ALA A 115 -22.19 12.40 -3.29
CA ALA A 115 -22.56 12.49 -4.70
C ALA A 115 -22.35 11.16 -5.45
N HIS A 116 -21.27 10.44 -5.16
CA HIS A 116 -21.01 9.13 -5.75
C HIS A 116 -22.08 8.10 -5.40
N ARG A 117 -22.50 8.04 -4.12
CA ARG A 117 -23.56 7.14 -3.66
C ARG A 117 -24.90 7.44 -4.33
N GLU A 118 -25.28 8.71 -4.43
CA GLU A 118 -26.52 9.14 -5.10
C GLU A 118 -26.55 8.69 -6.58
N SER A 119 -25.46 8.92 -7.32
CA SER A 119 -25.36 8.49 -8.74
C SER A 119 -25.40 6.96 -8.94
N SER A 120 -24.86 6.20 -7.98
CA SER A 120 -24.81 4.74 -8.03
C SER A 120 -26.15 4.08 -7.70
N GLU A 121 -27.04 4.81 -7.01
CA GLU A 121 -28.40 4.39 -6.69
C GLU A 121 -29.39 4.74 -7.82
N GLU A 122 -29.18 5.86 -8.52
CA GLU A 122 -29.99 6.28 -9.67
C GLU A 122 -29.79 5.37 -10.90
N GLY A 123 -28.57 4.89 -11.16
CA GLY A 123 -28.29 3.95 -12.27
C GLY A 123 -28.82 2.52 -12.09
N LYS A 124 -29.47 2.21 -10.96
CA LYS A 124 -30.09 0.90 -10.67
C LYS A 124 -31.62 0.91 -10.81
N LYS A 125 -32.23 2.06 -11.12
CA LYS A 125 -33.65 2.19 -11.45
C LYS A 125 -33.86 2.10 -12.96
#